data_AF-A0A7Y9RY41-F1
#
_entry.id   AF-A0A7Y9RY41-F1
#
_cell.length_a   1.000
_cell.length_b   1.000
_cell.length_c   1.000
_cell.angle_alpha   90.00
_cell.angle_beta   90.00
_cell.angle_gamma   90.00
#
_symmetry.space_group_name_H-M   'P 1'
#
loop_
_entity.id
_entity.type
_entity.pdbx_description
1 polymer ?
#
loop_
_entity_poly.entity_id
_entity_poly.type
_entity_poly.pdbx_seq_one_letter_code
_entity_poly.pdbx_strand_id
1 'polypeptide(L)'
;MQPMHRVTPDELATLRMENELLRYEVRHLSARLREAEAAGGEPASAHRGVEVANVAPQTRDDLVWLLRRIDDVPLVGRLLRRRPGVQTLRERYLEGPAA
;
A
#
# COMPACT_ATOMS: atom_id res chain seq x y z
N MET A 1 18.62 6.79 27.37
CA MET A 1 17.42 7.65 27.20
C MET A 1 17.65 8.46 25.93
N GLN A 2 17.01 8.11 24.81
CA GLN A 2 17.10 8.96 23.61
C GLN A 2 16.35 10.28 23.87
N PRO A 3 16.90 11.44 23.46
CA PRO A 3 16.22 12.71 23.66
C PRO A 3 14.94 12.73 22.82
N MET A 4 13.80 13.06 23.44
CA MET A 4 12.56 13.31 22.70
C MET A 4 12.78 14.50 21.77
N HIS A 5 12.87 14.21 20.48
CA HIS A 5 12.91 15.23 19.44
C HIS A 5 11.64 16.07 19.56
N ARG A 6 11.79 17.36 19.89
CA ARG A 6 10.66 18.27 20.00
C ARG A 6 10.22 18.64 18.60
N VAL A 7 9.06 18.11 18.21
CA VAL A 7 8.38 18.46 16.96
C VAL A 7 8.06 19.96 16.99
N THR A 8 8.54 20.68 15.99
CA THR A 8 8.26 22.11 15.83
C THR A 8 6.80 22.33 15.41
N PRO A 9 6.23 23.53 15.61
CA PRO A 9 4.84 23.81 15.24
C PRO A 9 4.54 23.58 13.75
N ASP A 10 5.49 23.87 12.87
CA ASP A 10 5.36 23.69 11.41
C ASP A 10 5.43 22.22 11.01
N GLU A 11 6.31 21.44 11.63
CA GLU A 11 6.34 19.98 11.47
C GLU A 11 5.04 19.36 11.97
N LEU A 12 4.48 19.86 13.09
CA LEU A 12 3.19 19.39 13.61
C LEU A 12 2.04 19.73 12.65
N ALA A 13 2.05 20.90 12.03
CA ALA A 13 1.05 21.29 11.03
C ALA A 13 1.13 20.41 9.78
N THR A 14 2.35 20.14 9.31
CA THR A 14 2.61 19.24 8.17
C THR A 14 2.13 17.83 8.48
N LEU A 15 2.50 17.27 9.63
CA LEU A 15 2.08 15.94 10.06
C LEU A 15 0.57 15.82 10.25
N ARG A 16 -0.09 16.88 10.73
CA ARG A 16 -1.56 16.92 10.83
C ARG A 16 -2.22 16.89 9.45
N MET A 17 -1.70 17.67 8.51
CA MET A 17 -2.22 17.69 7.15
C MET A 17 -2.02 16.34 6.44
N GLU A 18 -0.83 15.74 6.57
CA GLU A 18 -0.57 14.38 6.08
C GLU A 18 -1.50 13.35 6.72
N ASN A 19 -1.74 13.44 8.03
CA ASN A 19 -2.65 12.52 8.71
C ASN A 19 -4.09 12.62 8.16
N GLU A 20 -4.56 13.83 7.87
CA GLU A 20 -5.89 14.05 7.29
C GLU A 20 -5.98 13.54 5.85
N LEU A 21 -4.95 13.77 5.02
CA LEU A 21 -4.89 13.22 3.66
C LEU A 21 -4.95 11.69 3.68
N LEU A 22 -4.17 11.05 4.55
CA LEU A 22 -4.17 9.60 4.71
C LEU A 22 -5.53 9.07 5.20
N ARG A 23 -6.20 9.77 6.12
CA ARG A 23 -7.56 9.41 6.57
C ARG A 23 -8.56 9.47 5.43
N TYR A 24 -8.48 10.51 4.60
CA TYR A 24 -9.33 10.64 3.42
C TYR A 24 -9.09 9.49 2.44
N GLU A 25 -7.83 9.19 2.13
CA GLU A 25 -7.48 8.12 1.20
C GLU A 25 -7.93 6.74 1.72
N VAL A 26 -7.70 6.43 3.00
CA VAL A 26 -8.19 5.20 3.63
C VAL A 26 -9.71 5.11 3.51
N ARG A 27 -10.44 6.20 3.77
CA ARG A 27 -11.90 6.21 3.67
C ARG A 27 -12.35 5.97 2.23
N HIS A 28 -11.72 6.65 1.27
CA HIS A 28 -12.02 6.52 -0.15
C HIS A 28 -11.77 5.09 -0.66
N LEU A 29 -10.60 4.52 -0.36
CA LEU A 29 -10.24 3.16 -0.76
C LEU A 29 -11.13 2.11 -0.08
N SER A 30 -11.49 2.32 1.19
CA SER A 30 -12.40 1.43 1.91
C SER A 30 -13.83 1.47 1.36
N ALA A 31 -14.30 2.64 0.92
CA ALA A 31 -15.59 2.77 0.25
C ALA A 31 -15.58 2.03 -1.10
N ARG A 32 -14.52 2.23 -1.90
CA ARG A 32 -14.35 1.52 -3.18
C ARG A 32 -14.22 0.01 -3.02
N LEU A 33 -13.55 -0.45 -1.97
CA LEU A 33 -13.45 -1.89 -1.67
C LEU A 33 -14.83 -2.45 -1.33
N ARG A 34 -15.60 -1.76 -0.48
CA ARG A 34 -16.97 -2.16 -0.15
C ARG A 34 -17.90 -2.17 -1.35
N GLU A 35 -17.76 -1.19 -2.23
CA GLU A 35 -18.50 -1.15 -3.50
C GLU A 35 -18.12 -2.31 -4.41
N ALA A 36 -16.84 -2.65 -4.49
CA ALA A 36 -16.37 -3.81 -5.26
C ALA A 36 -16.81 -5.15 -4.66
N GLU A 37 -16.82 -5.26 -3.33
CA GLU A 37 -17.33 -6.43 -2.60
C GLU A 37 -18.85 -6.56 -2.76
N ALA A 38 -19.59 -5.45 -2.68
CA ALA A 38 -21.04 -5.41 -2.90
C ALA A 38 -21.42 -5.68 -4.36
N ALA A 39 -20.58 -5.26 -5.31
CA ALA A 39 -20.73 -5.55 -6.74
C ALA A 39 -20.19 -6.94 -7.13
N GLY A 40 -19.56 -7.67 -6.20
CA GLY A 40 -18.69 -8.83 -6.49
C GLY A 40 -18.95 -10.06 -5.64
N GLY A 41 -20.22 -10.48 -5.55
CA GLY A 41 -20.48 -11.92 -5.48
C GLY A 41 -20.02 -12.56 -6.79
N GLU A 42 -18.86 -13.24 -6.77
CA GLU A 42 -18.08 -13.79 -7.89
C GLU A 42 -17.33 -12.76 -8.78
N PRO A 43 -16.10 -13.05 -9.22
CA PRO A 43 -15.12 -12.05 -9.67
C PRO A 43 -15.41 -11.58 -11.09
N ALA A 44 -16.21 -10.51 -11.21
CA ALA A 44 -16.47 -9.82 -12.47
C ALA A 44 -15.24 -9.01 -12.92
N SER A 45 -14.25 -9.76 -13.44
CA SER A 45 -13.29 -9.30 -14.43
C SER A 45 -14.06 -8.80 -15.66
N ALA A 46 -14.50 -7.54 -15.67
CA ALA A 46 -15.12 -6.98 -16.88
C ALA A 46 -14.99 -5.45 -17.06
N HIS A 47 -14.72 -4.67 -16.01
CA HIS A 47 -14.75 -3.19 -16.14
C HIS A 47 -13.37 -2.50 -16.04
N ARG A 48 -12.27 -3.25 -16.22
CA ARG A 48 -10.91 -2.68 -16.24
C ARG A 48 -10.16 -2.92 -17.55
N GLY A 49 -10.88 -3.03 -18.67
CA GLY A 49 -10.34 -3.49 -19.95
C GLY A 49 -9.65 -2.44 -20.83
N VAL A 50 -9.76 -1.12 -20.54
CA VAL A 50 -9.29 -0.09 -21.49
C VAL A 50 -8.02 0.65 -21.02
N GLU A 51 -7.73 0.73 -19.72
CA GLU A 51 -6.51 1.42 -19.23
C GLU A 51 -5.36 0.49 -18.78
N VAL A 52 -5.58 -0.83 -18.66
CA VAL A 52 -4.57 -1.75 -18.08
C VAL A 52 -3.66 -2.37 -19.13
N ALA A 53 -3.98 -2.24 -20.42
CA ALA A 53 -3.28 -2.95 -21.48
C ALA A 53 -1.82 -2.49 -21.70
N ASN A 54 -1.44 -1.29 -21.23
CA ASN A 54 -0.06 -0.78 -21.31
C ASN A 54 0.68 -0.68 -19.97
N VAL A 55 0.02 -0.97 -18.84
CA VAL A 55 0.60 -0.79 -17.49
C VAL A 55 1.18 -2.10 -16.94
N ALA A 56 0.93 -3.24 -17.59
CA ALA A 56 1.28 -4.56 -17.07
C ALA A 56 2.77 -4.75 -16.66
N PRO A 57 3.78 -4.29 -17.43
CA PRO A 57 5.17 -4.44 -17.00
C PRO A 57 5.56 -3.43 -15.92
N GLN A 58 5.13 -2.16 -16.06
CA GLN A 58 5.46 -1.07 -15.14
C GLN A 58 4.84 -1.28 -13.75
N THR A 59 3.60 -1.80 -13.70
CA THR A 59 2.92 -2.10 -12.42
C THR A 59 3.68 -3.13 -11.59
N ARG A 60 4.34 -4.10 -12.24
CA ARG A 60 5.14 -5.12 -11.55
C ARG A 60 6.40 -4.50 -10.95
N ASP A 61 7.10 -3.68 -11.72
CA ASP A 61 8.34 -3.03 -11.29
C ASP A 61 8.06 -2.03 -10.15
N ASP A 62 6.97 -1.27 -10.26
CA ASP A 62 6.51 -0.35 -9.23
C ASP A 62 6.13 -1.09 -7.94
N LEU A 63 5.47 -2.24 -8.06
CA LEU A 63 5.13 -3.09 -6.91
C LEU A 63 6.39 -3.64 -6.23
N VAL A 64 7.37 -4.11 -7.01
CA VAL A 64 8.66 -4.59 -6.46
C VAL A 64 9.42 -3.46 -5.76
N TRP A 65 9.45 -2.27 -6.38
CA TRP A 65 10.08 -1.09 -5.78
C TRP A 65 9.40 -0.69 -4.47
N LEU A 66 8.07 -0.67 -4.43
CA LEU A 66 7.30 -0.35 -3.24
C LEU A 66 7.54 -1.36 -2.11
N LEU A 67 7.56 -2.66 -2.44
CA LEU A 67 7.82 -3.72 -1.46
C LEU A 67 9.22 -3.62 -0.85
N ARG A 68 10.24 -3.32 -1.66
CA ARG A 68 11.62 -3.07 -1.18
C ARG A 68 11.70 -1.83 -0.29
N ARG A 69 11.06 -0.74 -0.72
CA ARG A 69 11.05 0.51 0.05
C ARG A 69 10.35 0.37 1.40
N ILE A 70 9.30 -0.45 1.48
CA ILE A 70 8.61 -0.77 2.73
C ILE A 70 9.52 -1.57 3.68
N ASP A 71 10.36 -2.46 3.14
CA ASP A 71 11.31 -3.24 3.91
C ASP A 71 12.44 -2.42 4.52
N ASP A 72 12.88 -1.40 3.80
CA ASP A 72 13.92 -0.47 4.26
C ASP A 72 13.43 0.43 5.41
N VAL A 73 12.11 0.50 5.66
CA VAL A 73 11.54 1.30 6.74
C VAL A 73 11.25 0.43 7.97
N PRO A 74 12.02 0.57 9.08
CA PRO A 74 12.03 -0.40 10.18
C PRO A 74 10.73 -0.50 11.00
N LEU A 75 9.89 0.55 11.01
CA LEU A 75 8.58 0.55 11.68
C LEU A 75 7.47 0.02 10.77
N VAL A 76 7.46 0.47 9.52
CA VAL A 76 6.45 0.12 8.52
C VAL A 76 6.61 -1.32 8.06
N GLY A 77 7.84 -1.76 7.79
CA GLY A 77 8.16 -3.15 7.47
C GLY A 77 7.75 -4.12 8.58
N ARG A 78 7.95 -3.76 9.86
CA ARG A 78 7.58 -4.63 10.99
C ARG A 78 6.07 -4.76 11.18
N LEU A 79 5.31 -3.70 10.92
CA LEU A 79 3.85 -3.71 10.98
C LEU A 79 3.23 -4.46 9.78
N LEU A 80 3.76 -4.24 8.59
CA LEU A 80 3.28 -4.88 7.36
C LEU A 80 3.68 -6.35 7.24
N ARG A 81 4.82 -6.77 7.81
CA ARG A 81 5.18 -8.20 7.97
C ARG A 81 4.13 -9.02 8.74
N ARG A 82 3.35 -8.37 9.60
CA ARG A 82 2.25 -9.04 10.33
C ARG A 82 1.00 -9.23 9.48
N ARG A 83 0.94 -8.67 8.26
CA ARG A 83 -0.22 -8.82 7.38
C ARG A 83 0.00 -9.96 6.38
N PRO A 84 -0.88 -10.98 6.37
CA PRO A 84 -0.71 -12.16 5.52
C PRO A 84 -0.66 -11.82 4.03
N GLY A 85 -1.50 -10.86 3.57
CA GLY A 85 -1.50 -10.45 2.15
C GLY A 85 -0.19 -9.81 1.69
N VAL A 86 0.53 -9.12 2.58
CA VAL A 86 1.84 -8.53 2.24
C VAL A 86 2.90 -9.62 2.17
N GLN A 87 2.84 -10.63 3.04
CA GLN A 87 3.75 -11.77 2.99
C GLN A 87 3.57 -12.56 1.68
N THR A 88 2.34 -12.85 1.28
CA THR A 88 2.06 -13.51 -0.01
C THR A 88 2.57 -12.69 -1.21
N LEU A 89 2.46 -11.35 -1.16
CA LEU A 89 3.01 -10.48 -2.19
C LEU A 89 4.55 -10.49 -2.18
N ARG A 90 5.18 -10.51 -1.01
CA ARG A 90 6.64 -10.57 -0.90
C ARG A 90 7.20 -11.89 -1.42
N GLU A 91 6.62 -13.01 -1.02
CA GLU A 91 7.00 -14.34 -1.50
C GLU A 91 6.89 -14.41 -3.03
N ARG A 92 5.77 -13.90 -3.59
CA ARG A 92 5.50 -13.96 -5.03
C ARG A 92 6.38 -13.03 -5.88
N TYR A 93 6.73 -11.86 -5.36
CA TYR A 93 7.37 -10.79 -6.16
C TYR A 93 8.82 -10.46 -5.77
N LEU A 94 9.24 -10.71 -4.53
CA LEU A 94 10.62 -10.47 -4.07
C LEU A 94 11.46 -11.74 -3.97
N GLU A 95 10.88 -12.83 -3.48
CA GLU A 95 11.61 -14.10 -3.35
C GLU A 95 11.64 -14.88 -4.66
N GLY A 96 10.69 -14.61 -5.55
CA GLY A 96 10.53 -15.31 -6.82
C GLY A 96 10.13 -16.77 -6.60
N PRO A 97 9.63 -17.48 -7.64
CA PRO A 97 9.57 -18.93 -7.54
C PRO A 97 11.00 -19.42 -7.29
N ALA A 98 11.22 -20.08 -6.15
CA ALA A 98 12.42 -20.89 -5.96
C ALA A 98 12.58 -21.76 -7.21
N ALA A 99 13.72 -21.61 -7.89
CA ALA A 99 14.08 -22.40 -9.05
C ALA A 99 14.04 -23.91 -8.72
#